data_AF-A0A0B2UMI7-F1
#
_entry.id   AF-A0A0B2UMI7-F1
#
_cell.length_a   1.000
_cell.length_b   1.000
_cell.length_c   1.000
_cell.angle_alpha   90.00
_cell.angle_beta   90.00
_cell.angle_gamma   90.00
#
_symmetry.space_group_name_H-M   'P 1'
#
loop_
_entity.id
_entity.type
_entity.pdbx_description
1 polymer ?
#
loop_
_entity_poly.entity_id
_entity_poly.type
_entity_poly.pdbx_seq_one_letter_code
_entity_poly.pdbx_strand_id
1 'polypeptide(L)'
;MWGGSNSSNWVICHTPPATRLKNEFESDSTNDVPQLPNELIVEIWKHATAQDRRNCRAVCRHWKALYHRCKYPRTRFLNLNISIRDGQYVLFGRKEGKTSFSIEINPHWSFLSSAFQMIELALGSQVDKIEKRGGLISIEGRALTDELLKLILQQKWNIRSVELNGETVFVRNEAMCEFVAKQNEDNGLSDIECLVLRDAIINVGFISDRLLSSFNNKLFELHVHLTQNCKQWLSRTSLSNFSLPLMIRPNATFFIASPLANRITMSALKAAIEEYFKTDWNKTDVPSSVWRNEHGRLSTYPGYYSCTLTLHLNKSVTAQAVAQIEMPGVEKVYFAIGSGTFYQKTVEKEEMGLRGRVLFVKRSPEGCIVARIADAIINVGFISDRLLSSFNNKLFELHVHLTQNCKQWLSRTSLSNFSLPLMIRPNATFFIASPLANRITMSALKAAIEEYFKTDWNKTDVPSSVWRNEHGRLSTYPGYYSCTLTLHLNKSVTAQAVAQIEMPGVEKVYFAIGSGTFYQKTVEKEEMGLRGRVLFVKRSPEGCIVARIAVS
;
A
#
# COMPACT_ATOMS: atom_id res chain seq x y z
N MET A 1 -27.57 52.10 30.23
CA MET A 1 -27.74 52.79 28.94
C MET A 1 -27.34 51.75 27.88
N TRP A 2 -28.23 51.26 27.01
CA TRP A 2 -28.83 51.97 25.86
C TRP A 2 -27.73 52.58 24.98
N GLY A 3 -27.58 52.28 23.67
CA GLY A 3 -28.23 51.36 22.73
C GLY A 3 -27.30 51.21 21.51
N GLY A 4 -27.41 50.19 20.64
CA GLY A 4 -28.24 50.24 19.42
C GLY A 4 -27.60 51.11 18.31
N SER A 5 -27.44 50.69 17.05
CA SER A 5 -27.94 49.48 16.36
C SER A 5 -27.28 49.31 14.98
N ASN A 6 -27.20 48.06 14.48
CA ASN A 6 -27.51 47.54 13.12
C ASN A 6 -27.10 48.34 11.85
N SER A 7 -26.79 47.74 10.70
CA SER A 7 -27.40 46.57 10.05
C SER A 7 -26.45 45.99 8.97
N SER A 8 -26.25 44.67 8.85
CA SER A 8 -26.99 43.71 7.98
C SER A 8 -26.43 43.58 6.54
N ASN A 9 -26.43 42.45 5.82
CA ASN A 9 -26.75 41.01 6.01
C ASN A 9 -25.89 40.21 4.96
N TRP A 10 -25.75 38.88 4.88
CA TRP A 10 -26.50 37.67 5.30
C TRP A 10 -25.50 36.53 5.65
N VAL A 11 -25.74 35.42 6.36
CA VAL A 11 -26.94 34.66 6.83
C VAL A 11 -27.52 33.62 5.86
N ILE A 12 -27.17 32.32 6.03
CA ILE A 12 -27.93 31.04 5.79
C ILE A 12 -26.95 29.85 6.03
N CYS A 13 -27.23 28.75 6.74
CA CYS A 13 -28.26 28.44 7.76
C CYS A 13 -27.73 27.33 8.69
N HIS A 14 -28.39 27.17 9.85
CA HIS A 14 -28.05 26.16 10.87
C HIS A 14 -28.22 24.71 10.39
N THR A 15 -27.36 23.81 10.88
CA THR A 15 -27.69 22.40 11.12
C THR A 15 -27.63 22.16 12.64
N PRO A 16 -28.58 21.41 13.24
CA PRO A 16 -28.62 21.19 14.68
C PRO A 16 -27.45 20.30 15.15
N PRO A 17 -27.06 20.37 16.43
CA PRO A 17 -25.97 19.56 16.98
C PRO A 17 -26.32 18.06 16.94
N ALA A 18 -25.28 17.23 17.03
CA ALA A 18 -25.40 15.78 17.06
C ALA A 18 -26.47 15.32 18.07
N THR A 19 -27.47 14.59 17.58
CA THR A 19 -28.46 13.93 18.43
C THR A 19 -27.78 12.85 19.25
N ARG A 20 -27.33 13.21 20.45
CA ARG A 20 -27.23 12.26 21.56
C ARG A 20 -28.60 11.60 21.69
N LEU A 21 -28.67 10.29 21.47
CA LEU A 21 -29.72 9.46 22.03
C LEU A 21 -29.53 9.40 23.56
N LYS A 22 -29.85 10.51 24.24
CA LYS A 22 -30.38 10.39 25.59
C LYS A 22 -31.65 9.55 25.48
N ASN A 23 -31.88 8.67 26.46
CA ASN A 23 -33.18 8.04 26.66
C ASN A 23 -34.19 9.04 27.28
N GLU A 24 -34.29 10.23 26.70
CA GLU A 24 -35.43 11.14 26.91
C GLU A 24 -36.52 10.67 25.94
N PHE A 25 -37.27 9.65 26.38
CA PHE A 25 -38.52 9.28 25.72
C PHE A 25 -39.51 10.45 25.91
N GLU A 26 -39.67 11.27 24.89
CA GLU A 26 -40.92 12.00 24.71
C GLU A 26 -42.04 10.98 24.49
N SER A 27 -42.71 10.62 25.58
CA SER A 27 -44.07 10.11 25.54
C SER A 27 -44.95 11.19 24.92
N ASP A 28 -45.57 10.89 23.77
CA ASP A 28 -46.96 11.23 23.42
C ASP A 28 -47.25 11.01 21.92
N SER A 29 -47.19 9.76 21.48
CA SER A 29 -47.85 9.34 20.21
C SER A 29 -48.41 7.90 20.24
N THR A 30 -48.59 7.34 21.44
CA THR A 30 -49.23 6.02 21.64
C THR A 30 -50.47 6.09 22.56
N ASN A 31 -50.91 7.29 22.95
CA ASN A 31 -51.97 7.47 23.95
C ASN A 31 -53.39 7.26 23.40
N ASP A 32 -53.57 7.14 22.08
CA ASP A 32 -54.87 6.89 21.44
C ASP A 32 -55.33 5.43 21.52
N VAL A 33 -54.56 4.54 22.15
CA VAL A 33 -55.03 3.20 22.53
C VAL A 33 -55.31 3.19 24.04
N PRO A 34 -56.58 3.21 24.48
CA PRO A 34 -56.90 3.18 25.91
C PRO A 34 -56.37 1.88 26.52
N GLN A 35 -55.48 2.01 27.51
CA GLN A 35 -54.97 0.85 28.23
C GLN A 35 -56.06 0.28 29.13
N LEU A 36 -56.33 -1.02 28.99
CA LEU A 36 -57.20 -1.74 29.92
C LEU A 36 -56.59 -1.69 31.34
N PRO A 37 -57.39 -1.45 32.39
CA PRO A 37 -56.92 -1.56 33.77
C PRO A 37 -56.27 -2.91 34.04
N ASN A 38 -55.20 -2.93 34.85
CA ASN A 38 -54.43 -4.14 35.11
C ASN A 38 -55.28 -5.26 35.75
N GLU A 39 -56.29 -4.89 36.52
CA GLU A 39 -57.27 -5.76 37.16
C GLU A 39 -58.08 -6.52 36.10
N LEU A 40 -58.63 -5.79 35.12
CA LEU A 40 -59.36 -6.33 33.97
C LEU A 40 -58.48 -7.20 33.09
N ILE A 41 -57.22 -6.82 32.87
CA ILE A 41 -56.24 -7.67 32.17
C ILE A 41 -56.08 -8.99 32.93
N VAL A 42 -55.77 -8.95 34.24
CA VAL A 42 -55.58 -10.17 35.05
C VAL A 42 -56.84 -11.05 35.05
N GLU A 43 -58.03 -10.46 35.06
CA GLU A 43 -59.31 -11.18 35.00
C GLU A 43 -59.53 -11.87 33.64
N ILE A 44 -59.31 -11.18 32.52
CA ILE A 44 -59.32 -11.78 31.17
C ILE A 44 -58.31 -12.94 31.08
N TRP A 45 -57.10 -12.78 31.61
CA TRP A 45 -56.06 -13.82 31.59
C TRP A 45 -56.34 -14.99 32.57
N LYS A 46 -57.22 -14.83 33.58
CA LYS A 46 -57.72 -15.94 34.42
C LYS A 46 -58.70 -16.82 33.65
N HIS A 47 -59.59 -16.23 32.85
CA HIS A 47 -60.59 -16.96 32.06
C HIS A 47 -60.02 -17.57 30.76
N ALA A 48 -58.89 -17.08 30.26
CA ALA A 48 -58.22 -17.65 29.10
C ALA A 48 -57.63 -19.06 29.36
N THR A 49 -57.91 -20.03 28.49
CA THR A 49 -57.34 -21.37 28.62
C THR A 49 -55.82 -21.35 28.47
N ALA A 50 -55.14 -22.43 28.89
CA ALA A 50 -53.70 -22.56 28.69
C ALA A 50 -53.30 -22.49 27.19
N GLN A 51 -54.20 -22.89 26.28
CA GLN A 51 -53.96 -22.82 24.84
C GLN A 51 -54.13 -21.40 24.30
N ASP A 52 -55.19 -20.68 24.70
CA ASP A 52 -55.41 -19.28 24.30
C ASP A 52 -54.24 -18.40 24.75
N ARG A 53 -53.76 -18.61 25.98
CA ARG A 53 -52.58 -17.91 26.51
C ARG A 53 -51.30 -18.17 25.71
N ARG A 54 -51.13 -19.36 25.11
CA ARG A 54 -50.03 -19.66 24.18
C ARG A 54 -50.25 -18.97 22.83
N ASN A 55 -51.48 -19.01 22.30
CA ASN A 55 -51.87 -18.40 21.03
C ASN A 55 -51.67 -16.87 21.08
N CYS A 56 -52.17 -16.19 22.11
CA CYS A 56 -51.93 -14.75 22.33
C CYS A 56 -50.43 -14.43 22.41
N ARG A 57 -49.62 -15.21 23.15
CA ARG A 57 -48.16 -15.04 23.16
C ARG A 57 -47.49 -15.27 21.80
N ALA A 58 -48.05 -16.11 20.93
CA ALA A 58 -47.56 -16.29 19.56
C ALA A 58 -47.93 -15.08 18.68
N VAL A 59 -49.18 -14.60 18.76
CA VAL A 59 -49.67 -13.41 18.06
C VAL A 59 -48.89 -12.17 18.48
N CYS A 60 -48.70 -11.90 19.78
CA CYS A 60 -47.91 -10.77 20.27
C CYS A 60 -46.44 -10.84 19.82
N ARG A 61 -45.83 -12.05 19.77
CA ARG A 61 -44.47 -12.23 19.22
C ARG A 61 -44.43 -11.93 17.72
N HIS A 62 -45.42 -12.39 16.97
CA HIS A 62 -45.54 -12.14 15.53
C HIS A 62 -45.73 -10.65 15.22
N TRP A 63 -46.66 -9.98 15.92
CA TRP A 63 -46.88 -8.54 15.79
C TRP A 63 -45.69 -7.71 16.24
N LYS A 64 -44.98 -8.10 17.31
CA LYS A 64 -43.72 -7.45 17.70
C LYS A 64 -42.65 -7.60 16.61
N ALA A 65 -42.52 -8.78 16.01
CA ALA A 65 -41.58 -9.01 14.91
C ALA A 65 -41.94 -8.21 13.64
N LEU A 66 -43.23 -8.16 13.27
CA LEU A 66 -43.74 -7.30 12.19
C LEU A 66 -43.47 -5.82 12.48
N TYR A 67 -43.80 -5.35 13.67
CA TYR A 67 -43.57 -3.97 14.11
C TYR A 67 -42.09 -3.57 14.01
N HIS A 68 -41.17 -4.43 14.47
CA HIS A 68 -39.74 -4.17 14.31
C HIS A 68 -39.30 -4.15 12.84
N ARG A 69 -39.82 -5.04 11.98
CA ARG A 69 -39.55 -5.04 10.53
C ARG A 69 -40.10 -3.80 9.81
N CYS A 70 -41.29 -3.34 10.18
CA CYS A 70 -41.99 -2.26 9.49
C CYS A 70 -41.64 -0.86 10.01
N LYS A 71 -41.37 -0.70 11.31
CA LYS A 71 -41.03 0.60 11.92
C LYS A 71 -39.54 0.95 11.80
N TYR A 72 -38.67 -0.05 11.74
CA TYR A 72 -37.22 0.14 11.64
C TYR A 72 -36.67 -0.51 10.37
N PRO A 73 -36.87 0.10 9.18
CA PRO A 73 -36.16 -0.33 7.98
C PRO A 73 -34.64 -0.29 8.27
N ARG A 74 -33.93 -1.34 7.85
CA ARG A 74 -32.49 -1.47 8.13
C ARG A 74 -31.76 -0.21 7.67
N THR A 75 -31.00 0.39 8.59
CA THR A 75 -30.17 1.53 8.22
C THR A 75 -28.94 1.01 7.49
N ARG A 76 -28.79 1.44 6.25
CA ARG A 76 -27.67 1.08 5.38
C ARG A 76 -26.44 1.91 5.70
N PHE A 77 -25.35 1.25 6.04
CA PHE A 77 -24.05 1.84 6.31
C PHE A 77 -23.04 1.39 5.25
N LEU A 78 -22.18 2.31 4.82
CA LEU A 78 -21.04 2.00 3.95
C LEU A 78 -19.87 1.45 4.76
N ASN A 79 -19.69 2.00 5.97
CA ASN A 79 -18.71 1.52 6.94
C ASN A 79 -19.32 1.47 8.36
N LEU A 80 -18.82 0.54 9.16
CA LEU A 80 -19.20 0.36 10.57
C LEU A 80 -17.94 0.14 11.41
N ASN A 81 -17.70 1.04 12.35
CA ASN A 81 -16.71 0.93 13.41
C ASN A 81 -17.41 0.43 14.69
N ILE A 82 -16.78 -0.54 15.36
CA ILE A 82 -17.26 -1.18 16.59
C ILE A 82 -16.14 -1.05 17.62
N SER A 83 -16.40 -0.31 18.69
CA SER A 83 -15.45 -0.11 19.80
C SER A 83 -16.12 -0.36 21.15
N ILE A 84 -15.32 -0.51 22.21
CA ILE A 84 -15.81 -0.45 23.59
C ILE A 84 -15.27 0.82 24.24
N ARG A 85 -16.16 1.64 24.81
CA ARG A 85 -15.83 2.88 25.54
C ARG A 85 -16.60 2.89 26.85
N ASP A 86 -15.92 3.16 27.96
CA ASP A 86 -16.50 3.18 29.31
C ASP A 86 -17.33 1.91 29.66
N GLY A 87 -16.88 0.77 29.15
CA GLY A 87 -17.54 -0.53 29.32
C GLY A 87 -18.78 -0.76 28.45
N GLN A 88 -19.12 0.16 27.54
CA GLN A 88 -20.26 0.07 26.63
C GLN A 88 -19.82 -0.17 25.18
N TYR A 89 -20.66 -0.81 24.37
CA TYR A 89 -20.40 -0.94 22.93
C TYR A 89 -20.78 0.36 22.22
N VAL A 90 -19.88 0.89 21.41
CA VAL A 90 -20.12 2.07 20.58
C VAL A 90 -20.03 1.68 19.12
N LEU A 91 -21.15 1.86 18.40
CA LEU A 91 -21.26 1.63 16.96
C LEU A 91 -21.23 2.98 16.26
N PHE A 92 -20.26 3.20 15.39
CA PHE A 92 -20.12 4.43 14.60
C PHE A 92 -20.04 4.09 13.12
N GLY A 93 -20.84 4.71 12.27
CA GLY A 93 -20.84 4.40 10.85
C GLY A 93 -21.31 5.55 9.96
N ARG A 94 -20.84 5.55 8.72
CA ARG A 94 -21.31 6.48 7.68
C ARG A 94 -22.50 5.86 6.95
N LYS A 95 -23.65 6.51 7.07
CA LYS A 95 -24.87 6.17 6.34
C LYS A 95 -24.73 6.56 4.86
N GLU A 96 -25.33 5.77 3.96
CA GLU A 96 -25.39 6.11 2.53
C GLU A 96 -26.07 7.50 2.36
N GLY A 97 -25.43 8.40 1.60
CA GLY A 97 -25.95 9.74 1.30
C GLY A 97 -26.01 10.75 2.47
N LYS A 98 -25.43 10.48 3.65
CA LYS A 98 -25.46 11.41 4.81
C LYS A 98 -24.11 11.52 5.56
N THR A 99 -24.05 12.47 6.48
CA THR A 99 -23.01 12.58 7.50
C THR A 99 -23.02 11.38 8.46
N SER A 100 -21.92 11.23 9.21
CA SER A 100 -21.67 10.14 10.16
C SER A 100 -22.76 10.00 11.23
N PHE A 101 -22.96 8.79 11.73
CA PHE A 101 -23.97 8.47 12.74
C PHE A 101 -23.38 7.52 13.80
N SER A 102 -23.80 7.69 15.05
CA SER A 102 -23.30 6.98 16.22
C SER A 102 -24.43 6.44 17.10
N ILE A 103 -24.32 5.19 17.53
CA ILE A 103 -25.16 4.58 18.58
C ILE A 103 -24.25 4.13 19.72
N GLU A 104 -24.55 4.58 20.94
CA GLU A 104 -23.99 4.02 22.18
C GLU A 104 -24.97 2.95 22.71
N ILE A 105 -24.46 1.76 23.03
CA ILE A 105 -25.26 0.59 23.38
C ILE A 105 -24.77 0.02 24.71
N ASN A 106 -25.71 -0.11 25.65
CA ASN A 106 -25.50 -0.78 26.92
C ASN A 106 -24.84 -2.17 26.73
N PRO A 107 -23.84 -2.56 27.55
CA PRO A 107 -23.06 -3.79 27.37
C PRO A 107 -23.85 -5.10 27.31
N HIS A 108 -25.12 -5.12 27.72
CA HIS A 108 -25.93 -6.33 27.67
C HIS A 108 -26.15 -6.83 26.23
N TRP A 109 -25.67 -8.05 25.97
CA TRP A 109 -25.58 -8.68 24.63
C TRP A 109 -26.86 -8.62 23.78
N SER A 110 -28.04 -8.70 24.42
CA SER A 110 -29.33 -8.61 23.75
C SER A 110 -29.58 -7.28 23.04
N PHE A 111 -29.03 -6.17 23.56
CA PHE A 111 -29.15 -4.85 22.94
C PHE A 111 -28.24 -4.74 21.72
N LEU A 112 -27.00 -5.24 21.80
CA LEU A 112 -26.08 -5.32 20.67
C LEU A 112 -26.66 -6.15 19.53
N SER A 113 -27.19 -7.34 19.84
CA SER A 113 -27.85 -8.21 18.86
C SER A 113 -29.08 -7.55 18.22
N SER A 114 -29.89 -6.83 19.01
CA SER A 114 -31.05 -6.09 18.51
C SER A 114 -30.66 -4.91 17.62
N ALA A 115 -29.57 -4.19 17.95
CA ALA A 115 -29.03 -3.12 17.11
C ALA A 115 -28.49 -3.65 15.77
N PHE A 116 -27.79 -4.79 15.79
CA PHE A 116 -27.24 -5.41 14.58
C PHE A 116 -28.34 -5.83 13.60
N GLN A 117 -29.50 -6.29 14.09
CA GLN A 117 -30.65 -6.62 13.23
C GLN A 117 -31.22 -5.40 12.49
N MET A 118 -31.05 -4.18 13.04
CA MET A 118 -31.45 -2.90 12.43
C MET A 118 -30.39 -2.30 11.49
N ILE A 119 -29.23 -2.95 11.35
CA ILE A 119 -28.09 -2.49 10.54
C ILE A 119 -27.94 -3.35 9.29
N GLU A 120 -27.70 -2.72 8.15
CA GLU A 120 -27.22 -3.35 6.92
C GLU A 120 -25.88 -2.74 6.54
N LEU A 121 -24.83 -3.56 6.40
CA LEU A 121 -23.60 -3.11 5.75
C LEU A 121 -23.74 -3.31 4.24
N ALA A 122 -23.66 -2.20 3.50
CA ALA A 122 -23.93 -2.13 2.08
C ALA A 122 -22.68 -1.78 1.26
N LEU A 123 -22.63 -2.27 0.03
CA LEU A 123 -21.70 -1.77 -0.98
C LEU A 123 -22.19 -0.41 -1.48
N GLY A 124 -21.25 0.52 -1.69
CA GLY A 124 -21.55 1.84 -2.26
C GLY A 124 -22.12 1.70 -3.67
N SER A 125 -23.16 2.48 -3.96
CA SER A 125 -23.77 2.55 -5.29
C SER A 125 -22.82 3.20 -6.31
N GLN A 126 -22.94 2.83 -7.60
CA GLN A 126 -22.01 3.27 -8.67
C GLN A 126 -21.93 4.80 -8.88
N VAL A 127 -22.83 5.57 -8.27
CA VAL A 127 -22.87 7.04 -8.34
C VAL A 127 -21.67 7.65 -7.60
N ASP A 128 -21.22 7.03 -6.51
CA ASP A 128 -20.02 7.45 -5.75
C ASP A 128 -18.73 6.98 -6.43
N LYS A 129 -18.43 7.54 -7.61
CA LYS A 129 -17.24 7.26 -8.44
C LYS A 129 -15.87 7.44 -7.74
N ILE A 130 -15.86 7.95 -6.50
CA ILE A 130 -14.65 8.26 -5.72
C ILE A 130 -14.38 7.21 -4.64
N GLU A 131 -15.39 6.46 -4.16
CA GLU A 131 -15.21 5.52 -3.04
C GLU A 131 -15.89 4.16 -3.25
N LYS A 132 -15.13 3.19 -3.79
CA LYS A 132 -15.41 1.74 -3.65
C LYS A 132 -15.26 1.26 -2.18
N ARG A 133 -15.72 2.03 -1.18
CA ARG A 133 -15.49 1.82 0.26
C ARG A 133 -16.76 1.44 1.03
N GLY A 134 -17.73 0.80 0.36
CA GLY A 134 -18.79 0.08 1.05
C GLY A 134 -18.31 -1.29 1.55
N GLY A 135 -19.00 -1.87 2.52
CA GLY A 135 -18.63 -3.17 3.09
C GLY A 135 -17.38 -3.15 3.98
N LEU A 136 -17.06 -2.02 4.61
CA LEU A 136 -15.97 -1.91 5.59
C LEU A 136 -16.48 -2.13 7.02
N ILE A 137 -15.92 -3.11 7.71
CA ILE A 137 -16.07 -3.27 9.17
C ILE A 137 -14.74 -2.97 9.86
N SER A 138 -14.76 -2.13 10.89
CA SER A 138 -13.60 -1.72 11.68
C SER A 138 -13.87 -2.10 13.14
N ILE A 139 -12.96 -2.81 13.81
CA ILE A 139 -13.17 -3.31 15.18
C ILE A 139 -11.99 -2.90 16.05
N GLU A 140 -12.26 -2.24 17.18
CA GLU A 140 -11.26 -1.62 18.04
C GLU A 140 -11.09 -2.37 19.38
N GLY A 141 -9.87 -2.85 19.61
CA GLY A 141 -9.41 -3.44 20.86
C GLY A 141 -10.35 -4.52 21.40
N ARG A 142 -10.76 -4.34 22.67
CA ARG A 142 -11.58 -5.29 23.43
C ARG A 142 -12.96 -5.60 22.83
N ALA A 143 -13.41 -4.85 21.83
CA ALA A 143 -14.62 -5.22 21.08
C ALA A 143 -14.43 -6.53 20.29
N LEU A 144 -13.21 -6.83 19.85
CA LEU A 144 -12.93 -7.97 18.98
C LEU A 144 -12.89 -9.30 19.77
N THR A 145 -14.04 -9.95 19.88
CA THR A 145 -14.17 -11.30 20.47
C THR A 145 -14.75 -12.32 19.49
N ASP A 146 -14.57 -13.60 19.80
CA ASP A 146 -15.19 -14.73 19.09
C ASP A 146 -16.72 -14.59 18.98
N GLU A 147 -17.37 -14.09 20.02
CA GLU A 147 -18.83 -13.88 20.10
C GLU A 147 -19.26 -12.77 19.15
N LEU A 148 -18.48 -11.68 19.05
CA LEU A 148 -18.77 -10.60 18.13
C LEU A 148 -18.67 -11.08 16.68
N LEU A 149 -17.61 -11.82 16.33
CA LEU A 149 -17.47 -12.39 14.99
C LEU A 149 -18.65 -13.31 14.62
N LYS A 150 -19.11 -14.16 15.56
CA LYS A 150 -20.31 -14.99 15.37
C LYS A 150 -21.58 -14.14 15.18
N LEU A 151 -21.75 -13.06 15.93
CA LEU A 151 -22.90 -12.15 15.80
C LEU A 151 -22.89 -11.42 14.45
N ILE A 152 -21.72 -11.01 13.95
CA ILE A 152 -21.55 -10.40 12.63
C ILE A 152 -21.97 -11.38 11.53
N LEU A 153 -21.50 -12.63 11.57
CA LEU A 153 -21.87 -13.68 10.58
C LEU A 153 -23.39 -13.89 10.51
N GLN A 154 -24.07 -13.89 11.66
CA GLN A 154 -25.53 -14.05 11.72
C GLN A 154 -26.30 -12.95 10.96
N GLN A 155 -25.71 -11.77 10.74
CA GLN A 155 -26.38 -10.68 10.02
C GLN A 155 -26.34 -10.81 8.50
N LYS A 156 -25.50 -11.71 7.95
CA LYS A 156 -25.29 -11.88 6.50
C LYS A 156 -24.94 -10.56 5.79
N TRP A 157 -24.09 -9.76 6.43
CA TRP A 157 -23.61 -8.48 5.91
C TRP A 157 -22.62 -8.66 4.75
N ASN A 158 -22.64 -7.72 3.81
CA ASN A 158 -21.70 -7.67 2.68
C ASN A 158 -20.39 -7.01 3.15
N ILE A 159 -19.40 -7.80 3.54
CA ILE A 159 -18.12 -7.37 4.10
C ILE A 159 -17.00 -7.63 3.08
N ARG A 160 -16.39 -6.57 2.55
CA ARG A 160 -15.21 -6.64 1.67
C ARG A 160 -13.90 -6.25 2.35
N SER A 161 -13.98 -5.43 3.40
CA SER A 161 -12.80 -4.91 4.10
C SER A 161 -12.98 -5.05 5.61
N VAL A 162 -11.96 -5.59 6.27
CA VAL A 162 -11.89 -5.75 7.72
C VAL A 162 -10.69 -4.97 8.23
N GLU A 163 -10.92 -4.01 9.11
CA GLU A 163 -9.87 -3.32 9.87
C GLU A 163 -9.93 -3.73 11.34
N LEU A 164 -8.79 -4.14 11.90
CA LEU A 164 -8.63 -4.50 13.31
C LEU A 164 -7.61 -3.56 13.95
N ASN A 165 -8.03 -2.79 14.96
CA ASN A 165 -7.19 -1.74 15.55
C ASN A 165 -6.87 -2.08 17.02
N GLY A 166 -5.59 -2.00 17.42
CA GLY A 166 -5.19 -2.17 18.83
C GLY A 166 -5.16 -3.64 19.33
N GLU A 167 -5.68 -3.89 20.54
CA GLU A 167 -5.63 -5.21 21.19
C GLU A 167 -6.52 -6.26 20.49
N THR A 168 -5.95 -7.13 19.66
CA THR A 168 -6.66 -8.25 19.01
C THR A 168 -6.50 -9.58 19.75
N VAL A 169 -6.04 -9.57 21.00
CA VAL A 169 -5.71 -10.78 21.79
C VAL A 169 -6.94 -11.56 22.28
N PHE A 170 -8.13 -10.95 22.22
CA PHE A 170 -9.39 -11.50 22.74
C PHE A 170 -10.15 -12.39 21.72
N VAL A 171 -9.61 -12.55 20.51
CA VAL A 171 -10.12 -13.45 19.47
C VAL A 171 -9.15 -14.61 19.25
N ARG A 172 -9.69 -15.83 19.11
CA ARG A 172 -8.90 -17.02 18.77
C ARG A 172 -8.57 -17.06 17.28
N ASN A 173 -7.38 -17.57 16.95
CA ASN A 173 -6.91 -17.72 15.57
C ASN A 173 -7.93 -18.52 14.72
N GLU A 174 -8.49 -19.59 15.31
CA GLU A 174 -9.54 -20.44 14.73
C GLU A 174 -10.81 -19.64 14.41
N ALA A 175 -11.28 -18.79 15.32
CA ALA A 175 -12.50 -18.01 15.14
C ALA A 175 -12.37 -16.97 14.02
N MET A 176 -11.19 -16.36 13.88
CA MET A 176 -10.91 -15.47 12.75
C MET A 176 -10.85 -16.25 11.41
N CYS A 177 -10.25 -17.45 11.39
CA CYS A 177 -10.24 -18.30 10.20
C CYS A 177 -11.66 -18.75 9.81
N GLU A 178 -12.48 -19.17 10.78
CA GLU A 178 -13.88 -19.53 10.57
C GLU A 178 -14.72 -18.34 10.08
N PHE A 179 -14.49 -17.15 10.62
CA PHE A 179 -15.17 -15.92 10.22
C PHE A 179 -14.90 -15.60 8.74
N VAL A 180 -13.63 -15.62 8.34
CA VAL A 180 -13.22 -15.37 6.96
C VAL A 180 -13.74 -16.44 6.01
N ALA A 181 -13.59 -17.73 6.37
CA ALA A 181 -14.07 -18.84 5.54
C ALA A 181 -15.59 -18.75 5.32
N LYS A 182 -16.38 -18.58 6.39
CA LYS A 182 -17.85 -18.51 6.30
C LYS A 182 -18.36 -17.31 5.50
N GLN A 183 -17.71 -16.15 5.59
CA GLN A 183 -18.07 -15.02 4.70
C GLN A 183 -17.78 -15.34 3.23
N ASN A 184 -16.64 -15.98 2.95
CA ASN A 184 -16.24 -16.32 1.59
C ASN A 184 -16.96 -17.55 1.00
N GLU A 185 -17.60 -18.40 1.81
CA GLU A 185 -18.36 -19.60 1.43
C GLU A 185 -19.84 -19.33 1.12
N ASP A 186 -20.46 -18.31 1.74
CA ASP A 186 -21.90 -18.01 1.63
C ASP A 186 -22.22 -17.36 0.27
N ASN A 187 -22.23 -18.21 -0.78
CA ASN A 187 -22.36 -17.96 -2.22
C ASN A 187 -23.04 -16.62 -2.60
N GLY A 188 -22.23 -15.57 -2.77
CA GLY A 188 -22.64 -14.31 -3.41
C GLY A 188 -22.98 -13.15 -2.48
N LEU A 189 -22.79 -13.26 -1.15
CA LEU A 189 -22.93 -12.09 -0.26
C LEU A 189 -21.71 -11.16 -0.36
N SER A 190 -20.49 -11.64 -0.07
CA SER A 190 -19.28 -10.82 -0.18
C SER A 190 -17.98 -11.61 -0.07
N ASP A 191 -17.02 -11.28 -0.93
CA ASP A 191 -15.63 -11.73 -0.78
C ASP A 191 -14.85 -10.73 0.09
N ILE A 192 -14.16 -11.20 1.14
CA ILE A 192 -13.26 -10.34 1.91
C ILE A 192 -11.97 -10.14 1.12
N GLU A 193 -11.88 -9.00 0.44
CA GLU A 193 -10.76 -8.60 -0.40
C GLU A 193 -9.62 -7.93 0.38
N CYS A 194 -9.90 -7.37 1.56
CA CYS A 194 -8.98 -6.51 2.31
C CYS A 194 -8.99 -6.82 3.81
N LEU A 195 -7.80 -6.98 4.41
CA LEU A 195 -7.59 -7.10 5.85
C LEU A 195 -6.47 -6.14 6.29
N VAL A 196 -6.77 -5.26 7.24
CA VAL A 196 -5.77 -4.34 7.83
C VAL A 196 -5.73 -4.52 9.33
N LEU A 197 -4.53 -4.61 9.88
CA LEU A 197 -4.26 -4.52 11.31
C LEU A 197 -3.48 -3.22 11.56
N ARG A 198 -4.04 -2.32 12.39
CA ARG A 198 -3.41 -1.05 12.76
C ARG A 198 -3.03 -1.05 14.24
N ASP A 199 -1.78 -0.66 14.51
CA ASP A 199 -1.21 -0.56 15.86
C ASP A 199 -1.54 -1.79 16.73
N ALA A 200 -1.48 -2.97 16.10
CA ALA A 200 -2.10 -4.15 16.64
C ALA A 200 -1.21 -4.87 17.66
N ILE A 201 -1.86 -5.44 18.68
CA ILE A 201 -1.28 -6.39 19.62
C ILE A 201 -1.96 -7.72 19.37
N ILE A 202 -1.24 -8.67 18.77
CA ILE A 202 -1.78 -9.94 18.29
C ILE A 202 -1.24 -11.13 19.09
N ASN A 203 -2.02 -12.22 19.12
CA ASN A 203 -1.54 -13.51 19.61
C ASN A 203 -0.55 -14.15 18.63
N VAL A 204 0.35 -14.99 19.15
CA VAL A 204 1.22 -15.84 18.32
C VAL A 204 0.35 -16.74 17.43
N GLY A 205 0.65 -16.78 16.13
CA GLY A 205 -0.10 -17.57 15.16
C GLY A 205 -1.34 -16.89 14.57
N PHE A 206 -1.72 -15.68 15.02
CA PHE A 206 -2.90 -14.98 14.52
C PHE A 206 -2.80 -14.71 13.00
N ILE A 207 -1.73 -14.05 12.56
CA ILE A 207 -1.40 -13.92 11.13
C ILE A 207 -0.60 -15.15 10.70
N SER A 208 -1.27 -16.16 10.15
CA SER A 208 -0.66 -17.45 9.78
C SER A 208 -0.99 -17.92 8.37
N ASP A 209 -0.24 -18.92 7.90
CA ASP A 209 -0.52 -19.64 6.65
C ASP A 209 -2.00 -20.09 6.57
N ARG A 210 -2.55 -20.61 7.68
CA ARG A 210 -3.95 -21.05 7.80
C ARG A 210 -4.95 -19.89 7.62
N LEU A 211 -4.65 -18.72 8.19
CA LEU A 211 -5.48 -17.53 8.00
C LEU A 211 -5.49 -17.13 6.52
N LEU A 212 -4.33 -17.07 5.86
CA LEU A 212 -4.25 -16.76 4.43
C LEU A 212 -5.04 -17.77 3.57
N SER A 213 -4.95 -19.06 3.87
CA SER A 213 -5.75 -20.09 3.18
C SER A 213 -7.25 -19.93 3.36
N SER A 214 -7.73 -19.44 4.52
CA SER A 214 -9.17 -19.22 4.75
C SER A 214 -9.80 -18.18 3.80
N PHE A 215 -8.98 -17.33 3.17
CA PHE A 215 -9.44 -16.41 2.15
C PHE A 215 -9.63 -17.05 0.76
N ASN A 216 -9.19 -18.29 0.53
CA ASN A 216 -9.33 -19.01 -0.75
C ASN A 216 -8.99 -18.14 -1.99
N ASN A 217 -7.83 -17.50 -1.96
CA ASN A 217 -7.33 -16.57 -3.00
C ASN A 217 -8.16 -15.29 -3.23
N LYS A 218 -9.08 -14.92 -2.33
CA LYS A 218 -9.88 -13.67 -2.42
C LYS A 218 -9.19 -12.44 -1.80
N LEU A 219 -8.27 -12.62 -0.84
CA LEU A 219 -7.56 -11.52 -0.15
C LEU A 219 -6.53 -10.80 -1.03
N PHE A 220 -6.87 -9.64 -1.59
CA PHE A 220 -5.97 -8.82 -2.41
C PHE A 220 -5.08 -7.90 -1.58
N GLU A 221 -5.58 -7.35 -0.47
CA GLU A 221 -4.84 -6.35 0.33
C GLU A 221 -4.70 -6.82 1.79
N LEU A 222 -3.47 -7.08 2.25
CA LEU A 222 -3.15 -7.37 3.65
C LEU A 222 -2.13 -6.38 4.18
N HIS A 223 -2.48 -5.62 5.21
CA HIS A 223 -1.58 -4.67 5.86
C HIS A 223 -1.46 -4.96 7.35
N VAL A 224 -0.29 -5.43 7.81
CA VAL A 224 -0.07 -5.74 9.23
C VAL A 224 0.88 -4.73 9.86
N HIS A 225 0.33 -3.83 10.68
CA HIS A 225 1.09 -2.87 11.48
C HIS A 225 0.97 -3.25 12.96
N LEU A 226 2.09 -3.68 13.55
CA LEU A 226 2.18 -4.11 14.95
C LEU A 226 2.82 -3.01 15.81
N THR A 227 2.40 -2.92 17.08
CA THR A 227 3.11 -2.08 18.07
C THR A 227 4.54 -2.58 18.29
N GLN A 228 5.47 -1.70 18.68
CA GLN A 228 6.87 -2.09 18.89
C GLN A 228 7.01 -3.15 19.98
N ASN A 229 6.23 -3.05 21.06
CA ASN A 229 6.15 -4.07 22.11
C ASN A 229 5.71 -5.42 21.51
N CYS A 230 4.62 -5.47 20.73
CA CYS A 230 4.14 -6.72 20.13
C CYS A 230 5.22 -7.40 19.28
N LYS A 231 5.98 -6.65 18.47
CA LYS A 231 7.08 -7.21 17.66
C LYS A 231 8.18 -7.87 18.51
N GLN A 232 8.51 -7.30 19.66
CA GLN A 232 9.53 -7.85 20.58
C GLN A 232 9.06 -9.16 21.25
N TRP A 233 7.77 -9.26 21.60
CA TRP A 233 7.21 -10.44 22.26
C TRP A 233 6.87 -11.60 21.30
N LEU A 234 6.72 -11.34 19.99
CA LEU A 234 6.46 -12.36 18.97
C LEU A 234 7.71 -13.23 18.67
N SER A 235 8.05 -14.11 19.61
CA SER A 235 9.18 -15.06 19.50
C SER A 235 9.03 -16.11 18.38
N ARG A 236 7.82 -16.32 17.86
CA ARG A 236 7.51 -17.35 16.85
C ARG A 236 6.89 -16.76 15.59
N THR A 237 7.47 -17.15 14.46
CA THR A 237 7.00 -16.93 13.09
C THR A 237 5.80 -17.80 12.74
N SER A 238 4.84 -17.21 12.05
CA SER A 238 3.56 -17.86 11.71
C SER A 238 3.26 -17.93 10.21
N LEU A 239 3.99 -17.18 9.38
CA LEU A 239 3.99 -17.32 7.92
C LEU A 239 5.24 -18.08 7.46
N SER A 240 5.05 -19.07 6.59
CA SER A 240 6.13 -19.87 6.02
C SER A 240 6.19 -19.74 4.49
N ASN A 241 7.07 -20.49 3.84
CA ASN A 241 7.14 -20.59 2.38
C ASN A 241 5.79 -20.94 1.72
N PHE A 242 4.89 -21.63 2.44
CA PHE A 242 3.55 -21.97 1.97
C PHE A 242 2.66 -20.73 1.71
N SER A 243 2.89 -19.62 2.40
CA SER A 243 2.16 -18.37 2.16
C SER A 243 2.48 -17.72 0.81
N LEU A 244 3.64 -17.99 0.20
CA LEU A 244 4.12 -17.24 -0.96
C LEU A 244 3.20 -17.31 -2.19
N PRO A 245 2.67 -18.47 -2.63
CA PRO A 245 1.71 -18.54 -3.74
C PRO A 245 0.40 -17.80 -3.47
N LEU A 246 0.01 -17.65 -2.19
CA LEU A 246 -1.20 -16.92 -1.78
C LEU A 246 -1.00 -15.39 -1.82
N MET A 247 0.25 -14.93 -1.67
CA MET A 247 0.63 -13.51 -1.64
C MET A 247 1.17 -13.00 -2.99
N ILE A 248 1.91 -13.84 -3.73
CA ILE A 248 2.53 -13.48 -5.01
C ILE A 248 1.62 -13.92 -6.15
N ARG A 249 0.61 -13.08 -6.38
CA ARG A 249 -0.42 -13.28 -7.40
C ARG A 249 -0.90 -11.93 -7.95
N PRO A 250 -1.64 -11.88 -9.07
CA PRO A 250 -2.06 -10.62 -9.66
C PRO A 250 -2.90 -9.75 -8.73
N ASN A 251 -2.60 -8.46 -8.78
CA ASN A 251 -3.19 -7.35 -8.04
C ASN A 251 -3.13 -7.48 -6.50
N ALA A 252 -2.26 -8.35 -5.99
CA ALA A 252 -2.03 -8.54 -4.57
C ALA A 252 -1.08 -7.48 -3.98
N THR A 253 -1.41 -6.96 -2.80
CA THR A 253 -0.59 -6.05 -2.00
C THR A 253 -0.51 -6.55 -0.56
N PHE A 254 0.67 -7.03 -0.15
CA PHE A 254 0.91 -7.63 1.14
C PHE A 254 2.02 -6.86 1.87
N PHE A 255 1.70 -6.29 3.04
CA PHE A 255 2.65 -5.69 3.98
C PHE A 255 2.71 -6.53 5.25
N ILE A 256 3.82 -7.25 5.42
CA ILE A 256 4.05 -8.17 6.54
C ILE A 256 5.15 -7.60 7.44
N ALA A 257 4.79 -7.24 8.67
CA ALA A 257 5.72 -6.78 9.69
C ALA A 257 6.67 -7.89 10.17
N SER A 258 7.90 -7.50 10.55
CA SER A 258 8.74 -8.36 11.37
C SER A 258 8.08 -8.62 12.73
N PRO A 259 8.17 -9.83 13.30
CA PRO A 259 8.94 -10.98 12.84
C PRO A 259 8.14 -12.00 12.02
N LEU A 260 6.89 -11.71 11.63
CA LEU A 260 5.92 -12.69 11.10
C LEU A 260 6.43 -13.49 9.89
N ALA A 261 7.17 -12.83 9.00
CA ALA A 261 7.69 -13.39 7.76
C ALA A 261 9.02 -14.16 7.88
N ASN A 262 9.69 -14.22 9.04
CA ASN A 262 11.10 -14.66 9.09
C ASN A 262 11.33 -16.15 8.71
N ARG A 263 10.27 -16.97 8.62
CA ARG A 263 10.30 -18.35 8.09
C ARG A 263 10.18 -18.44 6.57
N ILE A 264 9.91 -17.33 5.88
CA ILE A 264 10.00 -17.23 4.42
C ILE A 264 11.47 -17.20 4.02
N THR A 265 11.89 -18.15 3.20
CA THR A 265 13.26 -18.31 2.72
C THR A 265 13.46 -17.64 1.36
N MET A 266 14.69 -17.19 1.10
CA MET A 266 15.06 -16.62 -0.20
C MET A 266 14.86 -17.59 -1.38
N SER A 267 15.09 -18.88 -1.18
CA SER A 267 14.88 -19.91 -2.20
C SER A 267 13.42 -20.03 -2.64
N ALA A 268 12.49 -20.07 -1.68
CA ALA A 268 11.06 -20.13 -1.99
C ALA A 268 10.54 -18.81 -2.56
N LEU A 269 11.03 -17.67 -2.05
CA LEU A 269 10.68 -16.36 -2.61
C LEU A 269 11.11 -16.25 -4.09
N LYS A 270 12.34 -16.70 -4.41
CA LYS A 270 12.81 -16.78 -5.80
C LYS A 270 11.89 -17.65 -6.64
N ALA A 271 11.57 -18.87 -6.19
CA ALA A 271 10.70 -19.79 -6.93
C ALA A 271 9.30 -19.20 -7.19
N ALA A 272 8.70 -18.53 -6.20
CA ALA A 272 7.39 -17.89 -6.34
C ALA A 272 7.40 -16.67 -7.27
N ILE A 273 8.47 -15.88 -7.29
CA ILE A 273 8.65 -14.78 -8.26
C ILE A 273 8.84 -15.34 -9.68
N GLU A 274 9.67 -16.39 -9.84
CA GLU A 274 9.87 -17.04 -11.14
C GLU A 274 8.58 -17.63 -11.68
N GLU A 275 7.78 -18.29 -10.84
CA GLU A 275 6.48 -18.83 -11.23
C GLU A 275 5.54 -17.72 -11.69
N TYR A 276 5.43 -16.62 -10.92
CA TYR A 276 4.62 -15.46 -11.28
C TYR A 276 4.92 -14.86 -12.67
N PHE A 277 6.16 -14.94 -13.16
CA PHE A 277 6.54 -14.50 -14.51
C PHE A 277 6.47 -15.58 -15.60
N LYS A 278 6.34 -16.86 -15.22
CA LYS A 278 6.06 -17.99 -16.11
C LYS A 278 4.55 -18.17 -16.36
N THR A 279 3.71 -17.94 -15.35
CA THR A 279 2.26 -18.08 -15.44
C THR A 279 1.67 -17.14 -16.50
N ASP A 280 0.84 -17.67 -17.38
CA ASP A 280 0.08 -16.90 -18.35
C ASP A 280 -1.23 -16.39 -17.73
N TRP A 281 -1.15 -15.23 -17.08
CA TRP A 281 -2.27 -14.63 -16.36
C TRP A 281 -3.45 -14.21 -17.27
N ASN A 282 -3.27 -14.17 -18.60
CA ASN A 282 -4.36 -13.95 -19.54
C ASN A 282 -5.27 -15.20 -19.69
N LYS A 283 -4.77 -16.40 -19.37
CA LYS A 283 -5.52 -17.67 -19.43
C LYS A 283 -6.16 -18.09 -18.12
N THR A 284 -5.83 -17.40 -17.02
CA THR A 284 -6.43 -17.60 -15.70
C THR A 284 -7.58 -16.62 -15.49
N ASP A 285 -8.64 -17.04 -14.80
CA ASP A 285 -9.71 -16.14 -14.35
C ASP A 285 -9.20 -15.23 -13.22
N VAL A 286 -8.55 -14.13 -13.60
CA VAL A 286 -8.05 -13.10 -12.67
C VAL A 286 -9.14 -12.05 -12.49
N PRO A 287 -9.69 -11.87 -11.27
CA PRO A 287 -10.64 -10.80 -11.02
C PRO A 287 -10.03 -9.44 -11.36
N SER A 288 -10.78 -8.62 -12.09
CA SER A 288 -10.36 -7.29 -12.54
C SER A 288 -10.30 -6.29 -11.38
N SER A 289 -9.18 -6.30 -10.66
CA SER A 289 -8.92 -5.45 -9.50
C SER A 289 -7.87 -4.37 -9.78
N VAL A 290 -7.83 -3.38 -8.88
CA VAL A 290 -7.53 -1.99 -9.22
C VAL A 290 -6.04 -1.68 -9.19
N TRP A 291 -5.43 -1.46 -10.36
CA TRP A 291 -4.11 -0.83 -10.47
C TRP A 291 -4.18 0.62 -9.97
N ARG A 292 -3.31 0.97 -9.01
CA ARG A 292 -2.97 2.36 -8.69
C ARG A 292 -1.76 2.74 -9.53
N ASN A 293 -1.93 3.63 -10.52
CA ASN A 293 -0.78 4.13 -11.27
C ASN A 293 0.12 5.02 -10.40
N GLU A 294 1.26 5.44 -10.95
CA GLU A 294 2.25 6.31 -10.29
C GLU A 294 1.74 7.71 -9.88
N HIS A 295 0.50 8.06 -10.26
CA HIS A 295 -0.21 9.28 -9.86
C HIS A 295 -1.47 8.99 -9.01
N GLY A 296 -1.63 7.76 -8.52
CA GLY A 296 -2.76 7.35 -7.69
C GLY A 296 -4.12 7.29 -8.41
N ARG A 297 -4.14 7.34 -9.75
CA ARG A 297 -5.35 7.18 -10.56
C ARG A 297 -5.59 5.73 -10.97
N LEU A 298 -6.87 5.41 -11.14
CA LEU A 298 -7.43 4.09 -11.36
C LEU A 298 -7.47 3.78 -12.87
N SER A 299 -6.85 2.69 -13.31
CA SER A 299 -7.12 2.13 -14.65
C SER A 299 -6.85 0.63 -14.68
N THR A 300 -7.83 -0.15 -15.11
CA THR A 300 -7.77 -1.60 -15.27
C THR A 300 -7.90 -1.95 -16.75
N TYR A 301 -6.87 -2.56 -17.33
CA TYR A 301 -6.91 -3.15 -18.67
C TYR A 301 -6.37 -4.60 -18.59
N PRO A 302 -6.98 -5.56 -19.31
CA PRO A 302 -6.39 -6.89 -19.49
C PRO A 302 -4.94 -6.80 -19.98
N GLY A 303 -4.10 -7.78 -19.61
CA GLY A 303 -2.65 -7.75 -19.88
C GLY A 303 -1.81 -6.96 -18.88
N TYR A 304 -2.40 -6.19 -17.94
CA TYR A 304 -1.67 -5.44 -16.91
C TYR A 304 -1.82 -6.06 -15.53
N TYR A 305 -0.75 -6.68 -15.03
CA TYR A 305 -0.74 -7.41 -13.76
C TYR A 305 0.36 -6.87 -12.85
N SER A 306 0.04 -6.61 -11.57
CA SER A 306 1.05 -6.24 -10.57
C SER A 306 0.96 -7.06 -9.30
N CYS A 307 2.07 -7.19 -8.57
CA CYS A 307 2.09 -7.71 -7.21
C CYS A 307 3.04 -6.85 -6.36
N THR A 308 2.68 -6.54 -5.11
CA THR A 308 3.55 -5.91 -4.12
C THR A 308 3.64 -6.77 -2.87
N LEU A 309 4.84 -7.23 -2.53
CA LEU A 309 5.12 -7.94 -1.28
C LEU A 309 6.20 -7.19 -0.48
N THR A 310 5.87 -6.82 0.76
CA THR A 310 6.76 -6.11 1.67
C THR A 310 7.06 -7.01 2.86
N LEU A 311 8.29 -7.48 2.97
CA LEU A 311 8.76 -8.38 4.04
C LEU A 311 9.66 -7.59 5.01
N HIS A 312 9.04 -6.82 5.89
CA HIS A 312 9.74 -5.86 6.73
C HIS A 312 10.75 -6.55 7.65
N LEU A 313 12.02 -6.15 7.55
CA LEU A 313 13.15 -6.62 8.38
C LEU A 313 13.31 -8.16 8.45
N ASN A 314 12.96 -8.90 7.38
CA ASN A 314 13.21 -10.34 7.33
C ASN A 314 14.73 -10.62 7.20
N LYS A 315 15.33 -11.30 8.19
CA LYS A 315 16.76 -11.67 8.17
C LYS A 315 17.09 -12.74 7.11
N SER A 316 16.12 -13.59 6.75
CA SER A 316 16.23 -14.67 5.76
C SER A 316 16.09 -14.19 4.31
N VAL A 317 15.65 -12.94 4.10
CA VAL A 317 15.42 -12.32 2.79
C VAL A 317 16.01 -10.92 2.78
N THR A 318 17.21 -10.77 2.21
CA THR A 318 17.87 -9.47 2.05
C THR A 318 17.53 -8.84 0.71
N ALA A 319 17.54 -7.49 0.64
CA ALA A 319 17.31 -6.80 -0.64
C ALA A 319 18.37 -7.17 -1.69
N GLN A 320 19.57 -7.55 -1.23
CA GLN A 320 20.65 -8.09 -2.03
C GLN A 320 20.26 -9.36 -2.76
N ALA A 321 19.84 -10.39 -2.02
CA ALA A 321 19.57 -11.70 -2.60
C ALA A 321 18.34 -11.68 -3.51
N VAL A 322 17.36 -10.81 -3.22
CA VAL A 322 16.23 -10.55 -4.13
C VAL A 322 16.72 -9.91 -5.45
N ALA A 323 17.58 -8.88 -5.38
CA ALA A 323 18.06 -8.21 -6.60
C ALA A 323 18.93 -9.13 -7.49
N GLN A 324 19.58 -10.12 -6.89
CA GLN A 324 20.37 -11.15 -7.57
C GLN A 324 19.53 -12.24 -8.28
N ILE A 325 18.20 -12.29 -8.11
CA ILE A 325 17.33 -13.16 -8.93
C ILE A 325 17.48 -12.76 -10.40
N GLU A 326 17.69 -13.73 -11.30
CA GLU A 326 17.73 -13.50 -12.75
C GLU A 326 16.65 -14.31 -13.45
N MET A 327 15.95 -13.70 -14.41
CA MET A 327 14.89 -14.32 -15.20
C MET A 327 15.00 -13.82 -16.65
N PRO A 328 14.97 -14.70 -17.67
CA PRO A 328 14.98 -14.29 -19.07
C PRO A 328 13.79 -13.37 -19.41
N GLY A 329 14.07 -12.26 -20.11
CA GLY A 329 13.03 -11.32 -20.55
C GLY A 329 12.41 -10.46 -19.43
N VAL A 330 12.98 -10.43 -18.22
CA VAL A 330 12.48 -9.61 -17.10
C VAL A 330 13.51 -8.53 -16.74
N GLU A 331 13.14 -7.27 -16.93
CA GLU A 331 13.89 -6.09 -16.48
C GLU A 331 13.94 -6.03 -14.95
N LYS A 332 15.04 -5.51 -14.40
CA LYS A 332 15.21 -5.25 -12.96
C LYS A 332 15.53 -3.79 -12.69
N VAL A 333 14.74 -3.17 -11.83
CA VAL A 333 14.97 -1.82 -11.30
C VAL A 333 15.13 -1.91 -9.78
N TYR A 334 16.18 -1.28 -9.24
CA TYR A 334 16.48 -1.30 -7.82
C TYR A 334 16.37 0.11 -7.21
N PHE A 335 15.68 0.21 -6.08
CA PHE A 335 15.57 1.44 -5.30
C PHE A 335 16.14 1.20 -3.90
N ALA A 336 17.24 1.85 -3.56
CA ALA A 336 17.67 2.04 -2.17
C ALA A 336 16.98 3.30 -1.63
N ILE A 337 16.09 3.13 -0.66
CA ILE A 337 15.33 4.22 -0.04
C ILE A 337 15.77 4.32 1.42
N GLY A 338 16.54 5.36 1.71
CA GLY A 338 16.60 5.95 3.05
C GLY A 338 15.23 6.55 3.37
N SER A 339 14.76 6.34 4.60
CA SER A 339 13.39 6.54 5.08
C SER A 339 12.79 7.96 4.90
N GLY A 340 12.30 8.30 3.71
CA GLY A 340 11.75 9.63 3.40
C GLY A 340 10.50 9.62 2.52
N THR A 341 9.35 9.95 3.14
CA THR A 341 8.16 10.56 2.52
C THR A 341 7.69 10.05 1.15
N PHE A 342 7.02 8.90 1.13
CA PHE A 342 5.94 8.64 0.15
C PHE A 342 4.71 8.06 0.88
N TYR A 343 3.70 8.92 1.05
CA TYR A 343 2.31 8.63 1.47
C TYR A 343 2.04 7.50 2.47
N GLN A 344 2.17 7.81 3.77
CA GLN A 344 1.03 7.73 4.70
C GLN A 344 1.30 8.62 5.93
N LYS A 345 0.32 9.41 6.37
CA LYS A 345 0.32 9.96 7.73
C LYS A 345 0.26 8.78 8.73
N THR A 346 0.79 8.98 9.94
CA THR A 346 0.80 8.02 11.07
C THR A 346 1.58 6.71 10.89
N VAL A 347 2.85 6.80 10.50
CA VAL A 347 3.86 5.79 10.90
C VAL A 347 5.04 6.52 11.54
N GLU A 348 5.34 6.18 12.79
CA GLU A 348 6.34 6.86 13.62
C GLU A 348 7.80 6.59 13.19
N LYS A 349 8.71 7.43 13.68
CA LYS A 349 10.11 7.55 13.22
C LYS A 349 11.07 6.47 13.78
N GLU A 350 10.77 5.18 13.68
CA GLU A 350 11.64 4.09 14.19
C GLU A 350 11.56 2.81 13.32
N GLU A 351 12.59 1.98 13.13
CA GLU A 351 14.03 2.08 13.41
C GLU A 351 14.80 2.25 12.08
N MET A 352 15.95 2.94 12.09
CA MET A 352 16.59 3.47 10.86
C MET A 352 17.58 2.54 10.16
N GLY A 353 17.07 1.43 9.61
CA GLY A 353 17.77 0.66 8.57
C GLY A 353 17.54 1.25 7.16
N LEU A 354 18.55 1.14 6.28
CA LEU A 354 18.36 1.37 4.84
C LEU A 354 17.43 0.30 4.27
N ARG A 355 16.43 0.71 3.47
CA ARG A 355 15.42 -0.19 2.92
C ARG A 355 15.60 -0.34 1.41
N GLY A 356 15.65 -1.58 0.95
CA GLY A 356 15.72 -1.88 -0.48
C GLY A 356 14.35 -2.23 -1.05
N ARG A 357 14.09 -1.78 -2.28
CA ARG A 357 12.97 -2.25 -3.10
C ARG A 357 13.50 -2.75 -4.43
N VAL A 358 13.07 -3.94 -4.83
CA VAL A 358 13.36 -4.53 -6.14
C VAL A 358 12.06 -4.56 -6.93
N LEU A 359 12.12 -4.05 -8.16
CA LEU A 359 11.04 -4.12 -9.12
C LEU A 359 11.48 -5.01 -10.28
N PHE A 360 10.70 -6.06 -10.54
CA PHE A 360 10.82 -6.92 -11.71
C PHE A 360 9.73 -6.50 -12.70
N VAL A 361 10.08 -6.33 -13.97
CA VAL A 361 9.15 -5.87 -15.02
C VAL A 361 9.33 -6.71 -16.28
N LYS A 362 8.26 -7.35 -16.74
CA LYS A 362 8.20 -8.06 -18.03
C LYS A 362 7.22 -7.35 -18.93
N ARG A 363 7.69 -6.85 -20.07
CA ARG A 363 6.89 -6.13 -21.07
C ARG A 363 6.59 -7.05 -22.25
N SER A 364 5.39 -6.95 -22.81
CA SER A 364 5.04 -7.53 -24.11
C SER A 364 4.27 -6.48 -24.94
N PRO A 365 4.07 -6.70 -26.26
CA PRO A 365 3.21 -5.83 -27.06
C PRO A 365 1.77 -5.75 -26.55
N GLU A 366 1.33 -6.77 -25.80
CA GLU A 366 -0.04 -6.96 -25.31
C GLU A 366 -0.22 -6.52 -23.85
N GLY A 367 0.85 -6.18 -23.11
CA GLY A 367 0.73 -5.89 -21.68
C GLY A 367 2.03 -5.75 -20.88
N CYS A 368 1.89 -5.73 -19.56
CA CYS A 368 2.99 -5.56 -18.61
C CYS A 368 2.73 -6.31 -17.30
N ILE A 369 3.70 -7.14 -16.90
CA ILE A 369 3.69 -7.87 -15.62
C ILE A 369 4.75 -7.25 -14.70
N VAL A 370 4.38 -6.93 -13.46
CA VAL A 370 5.23 -6.23 -12.50
C VAL A 370 5.21 -6.90 -11.14
N ALA A 371 6.38 -7.27 -10.59
CA ALA A 371 6.50 -7.72 -9.21
C ALA A 371 7.39 -6.77 -8.41
N ARG A 372 6.87 -6.26 -7.28
CA ARG A 372 7.58 -5.35 -6.37
C ARG A 372 7.84 -6.05 -5.05
N ILE A 373 9.10 -6.25 -4.71
CA ILE A 373 9.53 -6.74 -3.39
C ILE A 373 10.14 -5.56 -2.62
N ALA A 374 9.62 -5.25 -1.43
CA ALA A 374 9.94 -4.04 -0.69
C ALA A 374 10.40 -4.26 0.76
N ASP A 375 11.11 -3.26 1.26
CA ASP A 375 11.59 -3.06 2.64
C ASP A 375 12.42 -4.22 3.24
N ALA A 376 13.11 -4.97 2.37
CA ALA A 376 14.13 -5.92 2.78
C ALA A 376 15.42 -5.20 3.24
N ILE A 377 16.14 -5.81 4.18
CA ILE A 377 17.30 -5.19 4.84
C ILE A 377 18.44 -4.94 3.84
N ILE A 378 18.99 -3.72 3.88
CA ILE A 378 20.26 -3.36 3.26
C ILE A 378 21.36 -3.40 4.34
N ASN A 379 22.33 -4.30 4.18
CA ASN A 379 23.50 -4.36 5.06
C ASN A 379 24.43 -3.15 4.85
N VAL A 380 25.09 -2.70 5.92
CA VAL A 380 26.22 -1.76 5.79
C VAL A 380 27.32 -2.48 5.01
N GLY A 381 27.69 -1.91 3.86
CA GLY A 381 28.56 -2.57 2.86
C GLY A 381 27.87 -2.83 1.51
N PHE A 382 26.53 -2.79 1.46
CA PHE A 382 25.77 -3.27 0.31
C PHE A 382 25.99 -2.47 -0.99
N ILE A 383 25.73 -1.17 -1.00
CA ILE A 383 25.92 -0.34 -2.21
C ILE A 383 27.41 -0.14 -2.42
N SER A 384 27.96 -1.00 -3.27
CA SER A 384 29.38 -1.24 -3.46
C SER A 384 29.67 -1.68 -4.88
N ASP A 385 30.93 -1.57 -5.28
CA ASP A 385 31.44 -2.06 -6.56
C ASP A 385 31.10 -3.54 -6.78
N ARG A 386 31.19 -4.38 -5.73
CA ARG A 386 30.85 -5.82 -5.76
C ARG A 386 29.36 -6.08 -6.03
N LEU A 387 28.48 -5.23 -5.52
CA LEU A 387 27.05 -5.34 -5.82
C LEU A 387 26.81 -5.05 -7.30
N LEU A 388 27.33 -3.91 -7.79
CA LEU A 388 27.17 -3.51 -9.20
C LEU A 388 27.76 -4.57 -10.14
N SER A 389 28.94 -5.11 -9.83
CA SER A 389 29.53 -6.18 -10.64
C SER A 389 28.70 -7.46 -10.60
N SER A 390 28.07 -7.81 -9.47
CA SER A 390 27.22 -9.01 -9.37
C SER A 390 25.97 -8.98 -10.25
N PHE A 391 25.61 -7.84 -10.83
CA PHE A 391 24.54 -7.74 -11.81
C PHE A 391 24.97 -8.02 -13.25
N ASN A 392 26.27 -8.21 -13.54
CA ASN A 392 26.80 -8.53 -14.89
C ASN A 392 26.14 -7.70 -16.03
N ASN A 393 26.10 -6.37 -15.87
CA ASN A 393 25.48 -5.44 -16.83
C ASN A 393 23.95 -5.62 -17.08
N LYS A 394 23.22 -6.26 -16.16
CA LYS A 394 21.74 -6.41 -16.22
C LYS A 394 20.96 -5.45 -15.31
N LEU A 395 21.62 -4.61 -14.51
CA LEU A 395 20.98 -3.57 -13.71
C LEU A 395 20.83 -2.28 -14.53
N PHE A 396 19.63 -2.05 -15.09
CA PHE A 396 19.37 -0.87 -15.91
C PHE A 396 19.17 0.40 -15.09
N GLU A 397 18.51 0.29 -13.93
CA GLU A 397 18.10 1.48 -13.20
C GLU A 397 18.27 1.30 -11.69
N LEU A 398 19.02 2.24 -11.09
CA LEU A 398 19.37 2.28 -9.67
C LEU A 398 19.10 3.67 -9.10
N HIS A 399 18.15 3.76 -8.17
CA HIS A 399 17.88 5.00 -7.43
C HIS A 399 18.31 4.85 -5.98
N VAL A 400 19.21 5.72 -5.51
CA VAL A 400 19.67 5.75 -4.13
C VAL A 400 19.32 7.09 -3.49
N HIS A 401 18.20 7.12 -2.79
CA HIS A 401 17.79 8.28 -1.99
C HIS A 401 18.24 8.08 -0.55
N LEU A 402 18.95 9.05 0.03
CA LEU A 402 19.47 8.95 1.40
C LEU A 402 18.91 10.07 2.28
N THR A 403 18.39 9.69 3.43
CA THR A 403 18.03 10.66 4.48
C THR A 403 19.27 11.13 5.22
N GLN A 404 19.15 12.28 5.90
CA GLN A 404 20.24 12.90 6.64
C GLN A 404 20.84 11.96 7.70
N ASN A 405 20.01 11.12 8.33
CA ASN A 405 20.42 10.18 9.36
C ASN A 405 21.20 8.96 8.80
N CYS A 406 20.94 8.54 7.56
CA CYS A 406 21.69 7.45 6.91
C CYS A 406 23.13 7.86 6.51
N LYS A 407 23.43 9.16 6.41
CA LYS A 407 24.74 9.65 5.89
C LYS A 407 25.93 9.25 6.76
N GLN A 408 25.76 9.12 8.07
CA GLN A 408 26.85 8.74 8.99
C GLN A 408 27.27 7.27 8.80
N TRP A 409 26.29 6.37 8.72
CA TRP A 409 26.49 4.92 8.52
C TRP A 409 27.15 4.59 7.18
N LEU A 410 26.87 5.38 6.15
CA LEU A 410 27.35 5.16 4.79
C LEU A 410 28.78 5.66 4.52
N SER A 411 29.47 6.21 5.51
CA SER A 411 30.92 6.52 5.41
C SER A 411 31.80 5.29 5.11
N ARG A 412 31.32 4.09 5.47
CA ARG A 412 32.00 2.80 5.23
C ARG A 412 31.62 2.12 3.91
N THR A 413 30.67 2.68 3.17
CA THR A 413 30.20 2.23 1.85
C THR A 413 30.50 3.28 0.80
N SER A 414 31.11 2.89 -0.31
CA SER A 414 31.34 3.81 -1.40
C SER A 414 31.43 3.04 -2.70
N LEU A 415 30.78 3.59 -3.72
CA LEU A 415 31.11 3.27 -5.09
C LEU A 415 32.46 3.94 -5.39
N SER A 416 33.42 3.17 -5.92
CA SER A 416 34.72 3.68 -6.34
C SER A 416 34.73 3.93 -7.85
N ASN A 417 35.88 4.36 -8.38
CA ASN A 417 36.13 4.43 -9.81
C ASN A 417 35.78 3.12 -10.58
N PHE A 418 35.88 1.95 -9.93
CA PHE A 418 35.51 0.66 -10.53
C PHE A 418 34.02 0.56 -10.90
N SER A 419 33.14 1.27 -10.21
CA SER A 419 31.71 1.29 -10.51
C SER A 419 31.35 1.98 -11.83
N LEU A 420 32.19 2.90 -12.31
CA LEU A 420 31.81 3.82 -13.39
C LEU A 420 31.48 3.11 -14.73
N PRO A 421 32.28 2.14 -15.23
CA PRO A 421 31.93 1.40 -16.45
C PRO A 421 30.62 0.60 -16.33
N LEU A 422 30.21 0.23 -15.10
CA LEU A 422 28.97 -0.50 -14.83
C LEU A 422 27.74 0.42 -14.80
N MET A 423 27.95 1.72 -14.58
CA MET A 423 26.91 2.76 -14.53
C MET A 423 26.80 3.59 -15.81
N ILE A 424 27.91 3.82 -16.52
CA ILE A 424 28.00 4.61 -17.76
C ILE A 424 28.06 3.64 -18.94
N ARG A 425 26.88 3.14 -19.30
CA ARG A 425 26.64 2.15 -20.38
C ARG A 425 25.22 2.32 -20.93
N PRO A 426 24.87 1.73 -22.09
CA PRO A 426 23.58 2.00 -22.70
C PRO A 426 22.38 1.63 -21.82
N ASN A 427 21.35 2.48 -21.92
CA ASN A 427 20.06 2.38 -21.24
C ASN A 427 20.16 2.40 -19.70
N ALA A 428 21.35 2.69 -19.15
CA ALA A 428 21.60 2.80 -17.72
C ALA A 428 21.09 4.12 -17.14
N THR A 429 20.45 4.08 -15.98
CA THR A 429 19.95 5.25 -15.25
C THR A 429 20.27 5.11 -13.76
N PHE A 430 21.26 5.87 -13.30
CA PHE A 430 21.82 5.77 -11.95
C PHE A 430 21.69 7.11 -11.21
N PHE A 431 21.09 7.08 -10.02
CA PHE A 431 21.01 8.22 -9.09
C PHE A 431 21.71 7.85 -7.78
N ILE A 432 22.90 8.41 -7.56
CA ILE A 432 23.77 8.09 -6.42
C ILE A 432 23.86 9.30 -5.48
N ALA A 433 23.46 9.11 -4.23
CA ALA A 433 23.52 10.16 -3.21
C ALA A 433 24.81 10.14 -2.37
N SER A 434 25.32 11.32 -2.00
CA SER A 434 26.40 11.48 -1.01
C SER A 434 26.02 10.82 0.33
N PRO A 435 26.93 10.04 0.96
CA PRO A 435 28.36 9.97 0.69
C PRO A 435 28.82 8.90 -0.32
N LEU A 436 27.93 8.12 -0.94
CA LEU A 436 28.30 6.93 -1.72
C LEU A 436 29.18 7.23 -2.93
N ALA A 437 29.01 8.41 -3.54
CA ALA A 437 29.80 8.86 -4.70
C ALA A 437 31.19 9.40 -4.34
N ASN A 438 31.54 9.58 -3.05
CA ASN A 438 32.72 10.35 -2.65
C ASN A 438 34.08 9.73 -3.07
N ARG A 439 34.12 8.43 -3.41
CA ARG A 439 35.32 7.76 -3.97
C ARG A 439 35.35 7.71 -5.50
N ILE A 440 34.38 8.32 -6.16
CA ILE A 440 34.40 8.54 -7.62
C ILE A 440 35.20 9.82 -7.89
N THR A 441 36.29 9.70 -8.63
CA THR A 441 37.16 10.82 -9.02
C THR A 441 36.80 11.38 -10.39
N MET A 442 37.06 12.67 -10.59
CA MET A 442 36.83 13.33 -11.88
C MET A 442 37.61 12.69 -13.05
N SER A 443 38.83 12.23 -12.80
CA SER A 443 39.67 11.54 -13.80
C SER A 443 39.05 10.24 -14.29
N ALA A 444 38.53 9.41 -13.40
CA ALA A 444 37.88 8.16 -13.77
C ALA A 444 36.52 8.40 -14.42
N LEU A 445 35.76 9.41 -13.95
CA LEU A 445 34.50 9.80 -14.58
C LEU A 445 34.73 10.24 -16.04
N LYS A 446 35.76 11.06 -16.29
CA LYS A 446 36.18 11.44 -17.64
C LYS A 446 36.53 10.19 -18.48
N ALA A 447 37.39 9.30 -17.97
CA ALA A 447 37.78 8.10 -18.70
C ALA A 447 36.58 7.19 -19.07
N ALA A 448 35.63 7.01 -18.15
CA ALA A 448 34.43 6.21 -18.41
C ALA A 448 33.47 6.86 -19.41
N ILE A 449 33.35 8.19 -19.42
CA ILE A 449 32.57 8.92 -20.44
C ILE A 449 33.25 8.81 -21.81
N GLU A 450 34.57 9.00 -21.89
CA GLU A 450 35.31 8.84 -23.14
C GLU A 450 35.16 7.43 -23.72
N GLU A 451 35.29 6.40 -22.88
CA GLU A 451 35.15 5.00 -23.31
C GLU A 451 33.73 4.69 -23.80
N TYR A 452 32.71 5.28 -23.17
CA TYR A 452 31.33 5.19 -23.61
C TYR A 452 31.10 5.76 -25.03
N PHE A 453 31.85 6.79 -25.45
CA PHE A 453 31.77 7.37 -26.80
C PHE A 453 32.76 6.77 -27.82
N LYS A 454 33.77 6.01 -27.36
CA LYS A 454 34.68 5.21 -28.20
C LYS A 454 34.08 3.83 -28.53
N THR A 455 33.30 3.27 -27.62
CA THR A 455 32.70 1.93 -27.77
C THR A 455 31.71 1.88 -28.92
N ASP A 456 31.88 0.91 -29.81
CA ASP A 456 30.92 0.59 -30.88
C ASP A 456 29.79 -0.29 -30.32
N TRP A 457 28.78 0.36 -29.74
CA TRP A 457 27.67 -0.33 -29.10
C TRP A 457 26.85 -1.22 -30.05
N ASN A 458 26.89 -0.97 -31.37
CA ASN A 458 26.23 -1.81 -32.38
C ASN A 458 26.85 -3.21 -32.48
N LYS A 459 28.11 -3.37 -32.04
CA LYS A 459 28.83 -4.66 -32.01
C LYS A 459 28.82 -5.33 -30.63
N THR A 460 28.22 -4.71 -29.62
CA THR A 460 28.11 -5.27 -28.27
C THR A 460 26.73 -5.87 -28.04
N ASP A 461 26.63 -6.88 -27.16
CA ASP A 461 25.37 -7.50 -26.76
C ASP A 461 24.55 -6.58 -25.83
N VAL A 462 24.08 -5.46 -26.39
CA VAL A 462 23.11 -4.57 -25.73
C VAL A 462 21.72 -5.19 -25.93
N PRO A 463 20.98 -5.50 -24.85
CA PRO A 463 19.70 -6.20 -24.95
C PRO A 463 18.73 -5.45 -25.86
N SER A 464 18.32 -6.13 -26.93
CA SER A 464 17.78 -5.56 -28.16
C SER A 464 16.38 -4.92 -28.06
N SER A 465 15.69 -5.09 -26.94
CA SER A 465 14.26 -4.75 -26.79
C SER A 465 13.97 -3.34 -26.31
N VAL A 466 14.95 -2.60 -25.75
CA VAL A 466 14.70 -1.29 -25.12
C VAL A 466 15.85 -0.33 -25.36
N TRP A 467 15.57 0.73 -26.14
CA TRP A 467 16.50 1.81 -26.46
C TRP A 467 15.99 3.10 -25.83
N ARG A 468 16.83 3.96 -25.25
CA ARG A 468 16.40 5.28 -24.75
C ARG A 468 16.96 6.38 -25.65
N ASN A 469 16.08 7.15 -26.29
CA ASN A 469 16.47 8.27 -27.14
C ASN A 469 17.02 9.47 -26.33
N GLU A 470 17.44 10.53 -27.01
CA GLU A 470 18.05 11.73 -26.40
C GLU A 470 17.17 12.45 -25.34
N HIS A 471 15.85 12.28 -25.41
CA HIS A 471 14.91 12.78 -24.40
C HIS A 471 14.72 11.84 -23.21
N GLY A 472 15.27 10.62 -23.26
CA GLY A 472 15.08 9.56 -22.27
C GLY A 472 13.80 8.74 -22.47
N ARG A 473 13.11 8.89 -23.61
CA ARG A 473 11.93 8.09 -23.97
C ARG A 473 12.36 6.76 -24.58
N LEU A 474 11.55 5.72 -24.36
CA LEU A 474 11.78 4.44 -25.00
C LEU A 474 11.63 4.56 -26.53
N SER A 475 12.52 3.90 -27.25
CA SER A 475 12.60 3.78 -28.70
C SER A 475 12.76 2.30 -29.04
N THR A 476 12.24 1.91 -30.20
CA THR A 476 12.42 0.58 -30.81
C THR A 476 13.46 0.57 -31.92
N TYR A 477 14.02 1.74 -32.26
CA TYR A 477 15.04 1.86 -33.30
C TYR A 477 16.44 1.57 -32.73
N PRO A 478 17.19 0.61 -33.30
CA PRO A 478 18.60 0.43 -32.97
C PRO A 478 19.42 1.68 -33.31
N GLY A 479 20.58 1.84 -32.66
CA GLY A 479 21.46 3.01 -32.81
C GLY A 479 21.19 4.15 -31.82
N TYR A 480 20.13 4.11 -31.01
CA TYR A 480 19.83 5.12 -29.98
C TYR A 480 20.26 4.66 -28.58
N TYR A 481 21.48 5.03 -28.19
CA TYR A 481 22.05 4.66 -26.90
C TYR A 481 22.07 5.87 -25.97
N SER A 482 21.41 5.81 -24.82
CA SER A 482 21.60 6.85 -23.79
C SER A 482 21.88 6.29 -22.40
N CYS A 483 22.72 7.00 -21.65
CA CYS A 483 22.95 6.77 -20.22
C CYS A 483 22.64 8.03 -19.41
N THR A 484 22.20 7.85 -18.17
CA THR A 484 21.99 8.95 -17.21
C THR A 484 22.66 8.60 -15.88
N LEU A 485 23.58 9.45 -15.42
CA LEU A 485 24.23 9.34 -14.11
C LEU A 485 24.04 10.64 -13.34
N THR A 486 23.41 10.58 -12.18
CA THR A 486 23.26 11.70 -11.24
C THR A 486 24.07 11.43 -9.98
N LEU A 487 25.02 12.30 -9.67
CA LEU A 487 25.85 12.27 -8.47
C LEU A 487 25.50 13.45 -7.57
N HIS A 488 24.77 13.22 -6.47
CA HIS A 488 24.54 14.27 -5.49
C HIS A 488 25.75 14.45 -4.56
N LEU A 489 26.17 15.70 -4.35
CA LEU A 489 27.08 16.20 -3.31
C LEU A 489 28.40 15.41 -3.21
N ASN A 490 29.02 15.17 -4.36
CA ASN A 490 30.39 14.65 -4.44
C ASN A 490 31.39 15.82 -4.37
N LYS A 491 32.31 15.80 -3.39
CA LYS A 491 33.38 16.83 -3.29
C LYS A 491 34.43 16.72 -4.40
N SER A 492 34.57 15.53 -4.98
CA SER A 492 35.63 15.16 -5.93
C SER A 492 35.23 15.34 -7.41
N VAL A 493 33.98 15.72 -7.68
CA VAL A 493 33.40 15.89 -9.01
C VAL A 493 32.42 17.07 -8.96
N THR A 494 32.69 18.14 -9.72
CA THR A 494 31.81 19.31 -9.84
C THR A 494 31.16 19.39 -11.22
N ALA A 495 30.00 20.03 -11.34
CA ALA A 495 29.35 20.26 -12.63
C ALA A 495 30.27 20.99 -13.63
N GLN A 496 31.03 21.98 -13.14
CA GLN A 496 32.04 22.72 -13.90
C GLN A 496 33.16 21.81 -14.45
N ALA A 497 33.69 20.89 -13.64
CA ALA A 497 34.74 19.98 -14.08
C ALA A 497 34.24 18.96 -15.12
N VAL A 498 32.98 18.49 -14.99
CA VAL A 498 32.34 17.67 -16.03
C VAL A 498 32.14 18.47 -17.32
N ALA A 499 31.73 19.73 -17.22
CA ALA A 499 31.56 20.61 -18.38
C ALA A 499 32.89 20.94 -19.11
N GLN A 500 34.05 20.69 -18.50
CA GLN A 500 35.38 20.84 -19.10
C GLN A 500 35.91 19.59 -19.82
N ILE A 501 35.19 18.46 -19.81
CA ILE A 501 35.57 17.28 -20.62
C ILE A 501 35.38 17.61 -22.10
N GLU A 502 36.45 17.67 -22.90
CA GLU A 502 36.37 17.77 -24.36
C GLU A 502 36.59 16.40 -25.02
N MET A 503 35.82 16.13 -26.07
CA MET A 503 35.88 14.90 -26.87
C MET A 503 35.64 15.21 -28.36
N PRO A 504 36.52 14.80 -29.28
CA PRO A 504 36.33 15.02 -30.71
C PRO A 504 35.01 14.41 -31.23
N GLY A 505 34.22 15.21 -31.95
CA GLY A 505 32.96 14.76 -32.55
C GLY A 505 31.80 14.54 -31.56
N VAL A 506 31.89 15.04 -30.33
CA VAL A 506 30.81 14.97 -29.33
C VAL A 506 30.35 16.39 -28.97
N GLU A 507 29.10 16.72 -29.30
CA GLU A 507 28.42 17.95 -28.90
C GLU A 507 28.21 17.98 -27.38
N LYS A 508 28.27 19.17 -26.78
CA LYS A 508 28.09 19.39 -25.34
C LYS A 508 27.04 20.46 -25.09
N VAL A 509 26.04 20.14 -24.27
CA VAL A 509 25.01 21.09 -23.82
C VAL A 509 25.02 21.15 -22.30
N TYR A 510 25.22 22.35 -21.74
CA TYR A 510 25.20 22.59 -20.31
C TYR A 510 23.85 23.18 -19.86
N PHE A 511 23.36 22.70 -18.73
CA PHE A 511 22.17 23.22 -18.05
C PHE A 511 22.54 23.57 -16.61
N ALA A 512 22.66 24.87 -16.31
CA ALA A 512 22.81 25.35 -14.95
C ALA A 512 21.52 25.09 -14.16
N ILE A 513 21.62 24.62 -12.91
CA ILE A 513 20.46 24.49 -12.01
C ILE A 513 20.36 25.76 -11.18
N GLY A 514 19.75 26.79 -11.77
CA GLY A 514 19.26 27.98 -11.05
C GLY A 514 17.96 27.69 -10.29
N SER A 515 17.57 28.60 -9.40
CA SER A 515 16.39 28.47 -8.53
C SER A 515 15.05 28.64 -9.27
N GLY A 516 14.66 27.64 -10.06
CA GLY A 516 13.29 27.48 -10.57
C GLY A 516 13.12 27.43 -12.10
N THR A 517 14.13 27.80 -12.88
CA THR A 517 14.06 27.85 -14.35
C THR A 517 15.27 27.21 -15.03
N PHE A 518 15.01 26.40 -16.07
CA PHE A 518 16.04 25.84 -16.93
C PHE A 518 16.37 26.84 -18.04
N TYR A 519 17.60 27.34 -18.08
CA TYR A 519 18.11 28.11 -19.22
C TYR A 519 19.07 27.24 -20.04
N GLN A 520 18.76 27.06 -21.32
CA GLN A 520 19.76 26.66 -22.31
C GLN A 520 20.61 27.90 -22.60
N LYS A 521 21.75 28.02 -21.93
CA LYS A 521 22.70 29.12 -22.10
C LYS A 521 24.03 28.51 -22.52
N THR A 522 24.66 29.07 -23.55
CA THR A 522 26.08 28.81 -23.84
C THR A 522 26.87 29.56 -22.77
N VAL A 523 27.05 28.94 -21.60
CA VAL A 523 27.58 29.61 -20.40
C VAL A 523 29.08 29.87 -20.57
N GLU A 524 29.48 31.14 -20.58
CA GLU A 524 30.88 31.54 -20.49
C GLU A 524 31.49 31.05 -19.16
N LYS A 525 32.80 30.78 -19.16
CA LYS A 525 33.46 29.90 -18.16
C LYS A 525 33.25 30.24 -16.67
N GLU A 526 32.84 31.46 -16.35
CA GLU A 526 32.89 32.04 -15.00
C GLU A 526 31.57 31.91 -14.20
N GLU A 527 30.41 31.69 -14.83
CA GLU A 527 29.12 31.54 -14.13
C GLU A 527 28.76 30.09 -13.72
N MET A 528 29.71 29.15 -13.79
CA MET A 528 29.44 27.72 -13.51
C MET A 528 29.38 27.40 -12.01
N GLY A 529 28.17 27.44 -11.45
CA GLY A 529 27.91 26.99 -10.08
C GLY A 529 28.17 25.50 -9.83
N LEU A 530 28.24 25.11 -8.55
CA LEU A 530 28.54 23.73 -8.09
C LEU A 530 27.52 22.66 -8.54
N ARG A 531 26.36 23.06 -9.07
CA ARG A 531 25.24 22.20 -9.47
C ARG A 531 24.84 22.44 -10.92
N GLY A 532 24.72 21.37 -11.69
CA GLY A 532 24.41 21.44 -13.12
C GLY A 532 24.21 20.08 -13.76
N ARG A 533 23.69 20.08 -14.99
CA ARG A 533 23.62 18.89 -15.85
C ARG A 533 24.43 19.14 -17.12
N VAL A 534 25.25 18.18 -17.49
CA VAL A 534 26.01 18.16 -18.74
C VAL A 534 25.44 17.05 -19.61
N LEU A 535 25.06 17.40 -20.84
CA LEU A 535 24.62 16.47 -21.86
C LEU A 535 25.71 16.37 -22.92
N PHE A 536 26.25 15.18 -23.12
CA PHE A 536 27.15 14.84 -24.22
C PHE A 536 26.35 14.12 -25.30
N VAL A 537 26.48 14.51 -26.56
CA VAL A 537 25.72 13.97 -27.69
C VAL A 537 26.65 13.71 -28.87
N LYS A 538 26.68 12.46 -29.38
CA LYS A 538 27.40 12.09 -30.59
C LYS A 538 26.37 11.62 -31.61
N ARG A 539 26.16 12.43 -32.66
CA ARG A 539 25.25 12.12 -33.78
C ARG A 539 26.01 11.36 -34.87
N SER A 540 25.38 10.39 -35.50
CA SER A 540 25.85 9.71 -36.70
C SER A 540 24.68 9.46 -37.65
N PRO A 541 24.91 9.12 -38.93
CA PRO A 541 23.84 8.72 -39.85
C PRO A 541 23.06 7.48 -39.37
N GLU A 542 23.70 6.64 -38.54
CA GLU A 542 23.18 5.36 -38.05
C GLU A 542 22.51 5.48 -36.67
N GLY A 543 22.58 6.63 -35.98
CA GLY A 543 22.01 6.78 -34.65
C GLY A 543 22.55 7.94 -33.82
N CYS A 544 22.24 7.91 -32.53
CA CYS A 544 22.58 8.97 -31.57
C CYS A 544 23.02 8.34 -30.24
N ILE A 545 24.24 8.65 -29.80
CA ILE A 545 24.79 8.26 -28.50
C ILE A 545 24.72 9.46 -27.57
N VAL A 546 24.20 9.28 -26.36
CA VAL A 546 23.95 10.36 -25.40
C VAL A 546 24.40 9.97 -23.99
N ALA A 547 25.16 10.85 -23.32
CA ALA A 547 25.46 10.71 -21.89
C ALA A 547 24.96 11.93 -21.13
N ARG A 548 24.06 11.72 -20.15
CA ARG A 548 23.51 12.77 -19.29
C ARG A 548 24.11 12.67 -17.90
N ILE A 549 25.05 13.54 -17.58
CA ILE A 549 25.76 13.57 -16.30
C ILE A 549 25.25 14.76 -15.48
N ALA A 550 24.63 14.48 -14.33
CA ALA A 550 24.13 15.48 -13.41
C ALA A 550 24.96 15.48 -12.11
N VAL A 551 25.33 16.67 -11.63
CA VAL A 551 26.00 16.88 -10.34
C VAL A 551 25.16 17.88 -9.54
N SER A 552 24.72 17.50 -8.35
CA SER A 552 23.61 18.17 -7.62
C SER A 552 23.75 18.25 -6.10
#